data_AF-A0A9E3E7K4-F1
#
_entry.id   AF-A0A9E3E7K4-F1
#
_cell.length_a   1.000
_cell.length_b   1.000
_cell.length_c   1.000
_cell.angle_alpha   90.00
_cell.angle_beta   90.00
_cell.angle_gamma   90.00
#
_symmetry.space_group_name_H-M   'P 1'
#
loop_
_entity.id
_entity.type
_entity.pdbx_description
1 polymer ?
#
loop_
_entity_poly.entity_id
_entity_poly.type
_entity_poly.pdbx_seq_one_letter_code
_entity_poly.pdbx_strand_id
1 'polypeptide(L)'
;MMRDTHDEARELIAVGHAASDAQQIWLRNHLEECASCRDYAEGAAQMVRALRSLPVVADARLVRATQMRVRFHAARLRETRERMWLVGLACLGVGLTATLTLPFLWRLFAWMGDQIGVSTLVWQTAFLLFFIAPALVLGVVLLARGAHVKSHKQGSWQW
;
A
#
# COMPACT_ATOMS: atom_id res chain seq x y z
N MET A 1 4.16 22.08 47.85
CA MET A 1 4.48 23.11 46.85
C MET A 1 3.62 22.82 45.64
N MET A 2 2.42 23.42 45.58
CA MET A 2 1.47 23.22 44.48
C MET A 2 1.98 24.03 43.29
N ARG A 3 2.40 23.34 42.22
CA ARG A 3 2.71 24.00 40.95
C ARG A 3 1.43 24.73 40.51
N ASP A 4 1.54 26.00 40.17
CA ASP A 4 0.38 26.76 39.73
C ASP A 4 -0.13 26.13 38.42
N THR A 5 -1.38 25.70 38.43
CA THR A 5 -2.03 25.08 37.28
C THR A 5 -2.01 26.00 36.04
N HIS A 6 -1.94 27.32 36.24
CA HIS A 6 -1.82 28.29 35.15
C HIS A 6 -0.42 28.29 34.52
N ASP A 7 0.63 28.06 35.31
CA ASP A 7 2.00 27.98 34.79
C ASP A 7 2.18 26.69 33.98
N GLU A 8 1.57 25.58 34.42
CA GLU A 8 1.52 24.35 33.64
C GLU A 8 0.74 24.52 32.33
N ALA A 9 -0.39 25.23 32.35
CA ALA A 9 -1.13 25.53 31.13
C ALA A 9 -0.31 26.39 30.16
N ARG A 10 0.43 27.39 30.64
CA ARG A 10 1.31 28.23 29.82
C ARG A 10 2.46 27.44 29.20
N GLU A 11 3.05 26.53 29.97
CA GLU A 11 4.10 25.62 29.49
C GLU A 11 3.56 24.74 28.35
N LEU A 12 2.38 24.16 28.51
CA LEU A 12 1.74 23.33 27.47
C LEU A 12 1.37 24.15 26.21
N ILE A 13 0.94 25.40 26.37
CA ILE A 13 0.69 26.32 25.24
C ILE A 13 1.98 26.59 24.45
N ALA A 14 3.11 26.75 25.13
CA ALA A 14 4.41 26.96 24.48
C ALA A 14 4.93 25.72 23.74
N VAL A 15 4.70 24.52 24.28
CA VAL A 15 5.08 23.24 23.66
C VAL A 15 4.18 22.87 22.48
N GLY A 16 2.91 23.30 22.50
CA GLY A 16 1.96 23.11 21.41
C GLY A 16 1.75 21.62 21.06
N HIS A 17 2.00 21.26 19.80
CA HIS A 17 1.68 19.93 19.25
C HIS A 17 2.60 18.82 19.77
N ALA A 18 3.70 19.17 20.43
CA ALA A 18 4.63 18.22 21.03
C ALA A 18 4.15 17.70 22.40
N ALA A 19 3.06 18.26 22.96
CA ALA A 19 2.42 17.74 24.16
C ALA A 19 1.68 16.44 23.86
N SER A 20 1.67 15.51 24.82
CA SER A 20 0.92 14.25 24.70
C SER A 20 -0.59 14.50 24.56
N ASP A 21 -1.31 13.56 23.94
CA ASP A 21 -2.77 13.68 23.74
C ASP A 21 -3.53 13.93 25.04
N ALA A 22 -3.11 13.29 26.15
CA ALA A 22 -3.70 13.50 27.47
C ALA A 22 -3.52 14.93 27.99
N GLN A 23 -2.34 15.52 27.79
CA GLN A 23 -2.05 16.91 28.17
C GLN A 23 -2.81 17.90 27.28
N GLN A 24 -3.01 17.60 26.00
CA GLN A 24 -3.82 18.43 25.11
C GLN A 24 -5.30 18.43 25.50
N ILE A 25 -5.85 17.28 25.90
CA ILE A 25 -7.23 17.19 26.40
C ILE A 25 -7.39 17.99 27.69
N TRP A 26 -6.47 17.83 28.63
CA TRP A 26 -6.47 18.61 29.88
C TRP A 26 -6.39 20.11 29.61
N LEU A 27 -5.48 20.55 28.73
CA LEU A 27 -5.31 21.95 28.38
C LEU A 27 -6.59 22.52 27.75
N ARG A 28 -7.24 21.79 26.84
CA ARG A 28 -8.49 22.24 26.22
C ARG A 28 -9.58 22.47 27.27
N ASN A 29 -9.76 21.54 28.21
CA ASN A 29 -10.73 21.69 29.28
C ASN A 29 -10.38 22.91 30.16
N HIS A 30 -9.10 23.10 30.49
CA HIS A 30 -8.65 24.25 31.26
C HIS A 30 -8.91 25.60 30.55
N LEU A 31 -8.76 25.65 29.22
CA LEU A 31 -9.03 26.86 28.44
C LEU A 31 -10.54 27.21 28.34
N GLU A 32 -11.43 26.22 28.50
CA GLU A 32 -12.87 26.46 28.59
C GLU A 32 -13.26 27.14 29.91
N GLU A 33 -12.56 26.80 30.99
CA GLU A 33 -12.82 27.32 32.34
C GLU A 33 -12.06 28.62 32.66
N CYS A 34 -10.87 28.82 32.07
CA CYS A 34 -9.98 29.93 32.42
C CYS A 34 -9.81 30.95 31.28
N ALA A 35 -10.37 32.15 31.46
CA ALA A 35 -10.25 33.25 30.49
C ALA A 35 -8.81 33.76 30.31
N SER A 36 -8.02 33.87 31.38
CA SER A 36 -6.64 34.40 31.29
C SER A 36 -5.71 33.49 30.48
N CYS A 37 -5.85 32.17 30.63
CA CYS A 37 -5.10 31.19 29.83
C CYS A 37 -5.59 31.16 28.37
N ARG A 38 -6.88 31.40 28.12
CA ARG A 38 -7.44 31.55 26.77
C ARG A 38 -6.86 32.76 26.04
N ASP A 39 -6.87 33.92 26.68
CA ASP A 39 -6.30 35.15 26.10
C ASP A 39 -4.81 34.98 25.78
N TYR A 40 -4.07 34.31 26.66
CA TYR A 40 -2.66 33.98 26.42
C TYR A 40 -2.48 33.05 25.21
N ALA A 41 -3.29 31.99 25.10
CA ALA A 41 -3.25 31.06 23.97
C ALA A 41 -3.58 31.75 22.64
N GLU A 42 -4.58 32.63 22.62
CA GLU A 42 -4.98 33.39 21.43
C GLU A 42 -3.89 34.37 21.00
N GLY A 43 -3.26 35.09 21.94
CA GLY A 43 -2.14 35.97 21.68
C GLY A 43 -0.91 35.23 21.12
N ALA A 44 -0.55 34.09 21.71
CA ALA A 44 0.53 33.23 21.22
C ALA A 44 0.22 32.72 19.80
N ALA A 45 -1.01 32.27 19.54
CA ALA A 45 -1.43 31.82 18.23
C ALA A 45 -1.39 32.94 17.18
N GLN A 46 -1.74 34.18 17.55
CA GLN A 46 -1.66 35.34 16.67
C GLN A 46 -0.21 35.68 16.31
N MET A 47 0.72 35.62 17.27
CA MET A 47 2.14 35.82 17.01
C MET A 47 2.70 34.73 16.08
N VAL A 48 2.38 33.46 16.30
CA VAL A 48 2.80 32.36 15.42
C VAL A 48 2.25 32.54 14.00
N ARG A 49 0.99 32.99 13.85
CA ARG A 49 0.42 33.30 12.53
C ARG A 49 1.14 34.46 11.85
N ALA A 50 1.45 35.53 12.59
CA ALA A 50 2.23 36.65 12.06
C ALA A 50 3.62 36.19 11.60
N LEU A 51 4.32 35.36 12.40
CA LEU A 51 5.60 34.78 12.04
C LEU A 51 5.52 33.85 10.82
N ARG A 52 4.48 33.02 10.70
CA ARG A 52 4.25 32.18 9.50
C ARG A 52 3.90 32.98 8.25
N SER A 53 3.32 34.17 8.41
CA SER A 53 3.01 35.07 7.29
C SER A 53 4.22 35.81 6.74
N LEU A 54 5.38 35.77 7.42
CA LEU A 54 6.65 36.22 6.85
C LEU A 54 7.15 35.12 5.90
N PRO A 55 7.06 35.32 4.57
CA PRO A 55 7.50 34.32 3.63
C PRO A 55 9.02 34.17 3.75
N VAL A 56 9.48 33.01 4.25
CA VAL A 56 10.85 32.57 4.02
C VAL A 56 10.95 32.32 2.52
N VAL A 57 11.52 33.28 1.78
CA VAL A 57 11.69 33.19 0.34
C VAL A 57 12.59 31.98 0.06
N ALA A 58 11.97 30.87 -0.33
CA ALA A 58 12.70 29.71 -0.81
C ALA A 58 13.42 30.12 -2.10
N ASP A 59 14.73 29.89 -2.16
CA ASP A 59 15.53 30.14 -3.35
C ASP A 59 14.87 29.48 -4.57
N ALA A 60 14.73 30.21 -5.68
CA ALA A 60 14.13 29.73 -6.91
C ALA A 60 14.77 28.42 -7.41
N ARG A 61 16.04 28.18 -7.07
CA ARG A 61 16.75 26.92 -7.32
C ARG A 61 16.16 25.75 -6.53
N LEU A 62 15.81 25.96 -5.26
CA LEU A 62 15.17 24.94 -4.42
C LEU A 62 13.79 24.60 -4.97
N VAL A 63 13.00 25.60 -5.34
CA VAL A 63 11.65 25.39 -5.92
C VAL A 63 11.74 24.57 -7.21
N ARG A 64 12.66 24.91 -8.11
CA ARG A 64 12.86 24.14 -9.35
C ARG A 64 13.33 22.70 -9.09
N ALA A 65 14.22 22.50 -8.12
CA ALA A 65 14.68 21.16 -7.74
C ALA A 65 13.54 20.30 -7.20
N THR A 66 12.67 20.87 -6.35
CA THR A 66 11.52 20.16 -5.81
C THR A 66 10.49 19.84 -6.90
N GLN A 67 10.20 20.78 -7.79
CA GLN A 67 9.29 20.55 -8.93
C GLN A 67 9.79 19.43 -9.85
N MET A 68 11.09 19.39 -10.15
CA MET A 68 11.70 18.32 -10.94
C MET A 68 11.53 16.95 -10.27
N ARG A 69 11.78 16.86 -8.95
CA ARG A 69 11.60 15.61 -8.19
C ARG A 69 10.15 15.15 -8.15
N VAL A 70 9.20 16.07 -7.94
CA VAL A 70 7.77 15.75 -7.93
C VAL A 70 7.31 15.25 -9.30
N ARG A 71 7.73 15.90 -10.39
CA ARG A 71 7.40 15.46 -11.76
C ARG A 71 7.98 14.09 -12.08
N PHE A 72 9.23 13.84 -11.68
CA PHE A 72 9.85 12.52 -11.84
C PHE A 72 9.09 11.44 -11.06
N HIS A 73 8.70 11.73 -9.82
CA HIS A 73 7.95 10.78 -9.00
C HIS A 73 6.55 10.51 -9.56
N ALA A 74 5.87 11.55 -10.05
CA ALA A 74 4.57 11.42 -10.69
C ALA A 74 4.63 10.60 -11.99
N ALA A 75 5.69 10.76 -12.79
CA ALA A 75 5.91 9.95 -13.99
C ALA A 75 6.12 8.47 -13.63
N ARG A 76 6.94 8.18 -12.62
CA ARG A 76 7.15 6.81 -12.12
C ARG A 76 5.86 6.14 -11.63
N LEU A 77 5.01 6.88 -10.92
CA LEU A 77 3.73 6.34 -10.45
C LEU A 77 2.80 5.97 -11.62
N ARG A 78 2.81 6.75 -12.71
CA ARG A 78 2.00 6.46 -13.90
C ARG A 78 2.43 5.18 -14.59
N GLU A 79 3.73 5.01 -14.82
CA GLU A 79 4.28 3.82 -15.47
C GLU A 79 4.01 2.54 -14.66
N THR A 80 4.11 2.64 -13.33
CA THR A 80 3.80 1.51 -12.44
C THR A 80 2.31 1.13 -12.48
N ARG A 81 1.42 2.13 -12.59
CA ARG A 81 -0.03 1.92 -12.66
C ARG A 81 -0.46 1.25 -13.96
N GLU A 82 0.12 1.63 -15.09
CA GLU A 82 -0.15 0.99 -16.39
C GLU A 82 0.25 -0.49 -16.38
N ARG A 83 1.43 -0.79 -15.82
CA ARG A 83 1.90 -2.18 -15.71
C ARG A 83 1.03 -3.02 -14.78
N MET A 84 0.56 -2.46 -13.67
CA MET A 84 -0.37 -3.15 -12.76
C MET A 84 -1.73 -3.39 -13.40
N TRP A 85 -2.21 -2.49 -14.26
CA TRP A 85 -3.47 -2.67 -14.97
C TRP A 85 -3.40 -3.85 -15.95
N LEU A 86 -2.30 -3.98 -16.70
CA LEU A 86 -2.06 -5.13 -17.58
C LEU A 86 -1.99 -6.45 -16.80
N VAL A 87 -1.31 -6.47 -15.65
CA VAL A 87 -1.26 -7.66 -14.78
C VAL A 87 -2.64 -7.99 -14.21
N GLY A 88 -3.41 -6.98 -13.81
CA GLY A 88 -4.79 -7.15 -13.36
C GLY A 88 -5.68 -7.75 -14.44
N LEU A 89 -5.59 -7.24 -15.68
CA LEU A 89 -6.37 -7.74 -16.80
C LEU A 89 -5.97 -9.17 -17.19
N ALA A 90 -4.67 -9.49 -17.16
CA ALA A 90 -4.19 -10.84 -17.39
C ALA A 90 -4.68 -11.81 -16.30
N CYS A 91 -4.65 -11.40 -15.03
CA CYS A 91 -5.15 -12.19 -13.91
C CYS A 91 -6.66 -12.46 -14.02
N LEU A 92 -7.45 -11.43 -14.34
CA LEU A 92 -8.88 -11.59 -14.59
C LEU A 92 -9.15 -12.50 -15.79
N GLY A 93 -8.39 -12.35 -16.88
CA GLY A 93 -8.50 -13.20 -18.06
C GLY A 93 -8.23 -14.67 -17.73
N VAL A 94 -7.12 -14.97 -17.05
CA VAL A 94 -6.78 -16.33 -16.62
C VAL A 94 -7.81 -16.88 -15.64
N GLY A 95 -8.24 -16.08 -14.66
CA GLY A 95 -9.26 -16.47 -13.68
C GLY A 95 -10.58 -16.82 -14.35
N LEU A 96 -11.11 -15.93 -15.20
CA LEU A 96 -12.35 -16.15 -15.95
C LEU A 96 -12.27 -17.36 -16.86
N THR A 97 -11.14 -17.53 -17.56
CA THR A 97 -10.94 -18.70 -18.42
C THR A 97 -10.94 -19.97 -17.58
N ALA A 98 -10.22 -20.02 -16.46
CA ALA A 98 -10.21 -21.18 -15.58
C ALA A 98 -11.61 -21.49 -15.00
N THR A 99 -12.35 -20.47 -14.55
CA THR A 99 -13.71 -20.64 -14.00
C THR A 99 -14.72 -21.10 -15.05
N LEU A 100 -14.56 -20.71 -16.32
CA LEU A 100 -15.41 -21.18 -17.42
C LEU A 100 -14.98 -22.56 -17.92
N THR A 101 -13.69 -22.82 -18.02
CA THR A 101 -13.13 -24.06 -18.57
C THR A 101 -13.38 -25.25 -17.64
N LEU A 102 -13.38 -25.08 -16.31
CA LEU A 102 -13.69 -26.14 -15.34
C LEU A 102 -15.10 -26.77 -15.53
N PRO A 103 -16.21 -26.01 -15.46
CA PRO A 103 -17.55 -26.58 -15.62
C PRO A 103 -17.79 -27.05 -17.05
N PHE A 104 -17.16 -26.42 -18.06
CA PHE A 104 -17.30 -26.83 -19.45
C PHE A 104 -16.61 -28.18 -19.71
N LEU A 105 -15.39 -28.37 -19.20
CA LEU A 105 -14.73 -29.68 -19.24
C LEU A 105 -15.52 -30.72 -18.46
N TRP A 106 -16.00 -30.39 -17.26
CA TRP A 106 -16.82 -31.31 -16.47
C TRP A 106 -18.04 -31.80 -17.24
N ARG A 107 -18.73 -30.88 -17.93
CA ARG A 107 -19.93 -31.20 -18.70
C ARG A 107 -19.62 -32.02 -19.97
N LEU A 108 -18.53 -31.71 -20.66
CA LEU A 108 -18.07 -32.48 -21.83
C LEU A 108 -17.66 -33.91 -21.44
N PHE A 109 -16.97 -34.05 -20.30
CA PHE A 109 -16.48 -35.34 -19.80
C PHE A 109 -17.57 -36.17 -19.13
N ALA A 110 -18.55 -35.56 -18.46
CA ALA A 110 -19.71 -36.26 -17.92
C ALA A 110 -20.56 -36.87 -19.04
N TRP A 111 -20.76 -36.12 -20.13
CA TRP A 111 -21.43 -36.61 -21.33
C TRP A 111 -20.66 -37.78 -21.98
N MET A 112 -19.33 -37.71 -22.02
CA MET A 112 -18.49 -38.78 -22.58
C MET A 112 -18.45 -40.03 -21.67
N GLY A 113 -18.49 -39.86 -20.35
CA GLY A 113 -18.54 -40.96 -19.39
C GLY A 113 -19.86 -41.74 -19.43
N ASP A 114 -20.98 -41.03 -19.62
CA ASP A 114 -22.31 -41.64 -19.79
C ASP A 114 -22.36 -42.55 -21.03
N GLN A 115 -21.67 -42.16 -22.10
CA GLN A 115 -21.59 -42.95 -23.34
C GLN A 115 -20.72 -44.22 -23.24
N ILE A 116 -19.77 -44.28 -22.30
CA ILE A 116 -18.80 -45.39 -22.21
C ILE A 116 -19.14 -46.32 -21.02
N GLY A 117 -20.08 -45.95 -20.14
CA GLY A 117 -20.59 -46.81 -19.06
C GLY A 117 -19.54 -47.18 -17.99
N VAL A 118 -18.47 -46.39 -17.86
CA VAL A 118 -17.33 -46.66 -16.98
C VAL A 118 -17.57 -46.11 -15.58
N SER A 119 -17.14 -46.86 -14.56
CA SER A 119 -17.23 -46.46 -13.14
C SER A 119 -16.63 -45.08 -12.87
N THR A 120 -17.42 -44.23 -12.20
CA THR A 120 -17.18 -42.80 -11.92
C THR A 120 -15.84 -42.52 -11.22
N LEU A 121 -15.31 -43.50 -10.48
CA LEU A 121 -14.07 -43.41 -9.71
C LEU A 121 -12.80 -43.42 -10.58
N VAL A 122 -12.73 -44.32 -11.58
CA VAL A 122 -11.59 -44.37 -12.52
C VAL A 122 -11.57 -43.14 -13.41
N TRP A 123 -12.75 -42.59 -13.67
CA TRP A 123 -12.90 -41.40 -14.49
C TRP A 123 -12.47 -40.12 -13.77
N GLN A 124 -12.78 -40.00 -12.46
CA GLN A 124 -12.31 -38.90 -11.62
C GLN A 124 -10.79 -38.86 -11.49
N THR A 125 -10.13 -40.01 -11.37
CA THR A 125 -8.67 -40.07 -11.23
C THR A 125 -7.95 -39.67 -12.52
N ALA A 126 -8.46 -40.10 -13.69
CA ALA A 126 -7.93 -39.69 -14.99
C ALA A 126 -8.04 -38.17 -15.20
N PHE A 127 -9.18 -37.57 -14.79
CA PHE A 127 -9.37 -36.13 -14.85
C PHE A 127 -8.39 -35.37 -13.96
N LEU A 128 -8.20 -35.81 -12.71
CA LEU A 128 -7.24 -35.21 -11.79
C LEU A 128 -5.82 -35.25 -12.35
N LEU A 129 -5.43 -36.40 -12.92
CA LEU A 129 -4.12 -36.60 -13.52
C LEU A 129 -3.90 -35.69 -14.74
N PHE A 130 -4.89 -35.59 -15.62
CA PHE A 130 -4.83 -34.72 -16.80
C PHE A 130 -4.77 -33.24 -16.42
N PHE A 131 -5.45 -32.83 -15.35
CA PHE A 131 -5.47 -31.44 -14.89
C PHE A 131 -4.18 -31.03 -14.15
N ILE A 132 -3.57 -31.96 -13.40
CA ILE A 132 -2.33 -31.70 -12.64
C ILE A 132 -1.09 -31.73 -13.55
N ALA A 133 -1.08 -32.56 -14.60
CA ALA A 133 0.04 -32.69 -15.53
C ALA A 133 0.53 -31.35 -16.12
N PRO A 134 -0.31 -30.46 -16.68
CA PRO A 134 0.16 -29.18 -17.23
C PRO A 134 0.68 -28.22 -16.14
N ALA A 135 0.11 -28.25 -14.93
CA ALA A 135 0.62 -27.45 -13.81
C ALA A 135 2.02 -27.92 -13.38
N LEU A 136 2.27 -29.23 -13.37
CA LEU A 136 3.58 -29.82 -13.13
C LEU A 136 4.59 -29.42 -14.21
N VAL A 137 4.21 -29.51 -15.49
CA VAL A 137 5.07 -29.12 -16.62
C VAL A 137 5.43 -27.64 -16.53
N LEU A 138 4.45 -26.76 -16.27
CA LEU A 138 4.71 -25.34 -16.08
C LEU A 138 5.61 -25.07 -14.88
N GLY A 139 5.40 -25.77 -13.76
CA GLY A 139 6.25 -25.67 -12.57
C GLY A 139 7.72 -26.04 -12.85
N VAL A 140 7.95 -27.13 -13.59
CA VAL A 140 9.31 -27.56 -14.01
C VAL A 140 9.95 -26.54 -14.94
N VAL A 141 9.20 -26.01 -15.93
CA VAL A 141 9.72 -24.98 -16.85
C VAL A 141 10.05 -23.67 -16.11
N LEU A 142 9.21 -23.27 -15.14
CA LEU A 142 9.45 -22.10 -14.30
C LEU A 142 10.66 -22.29 -13.39
N LEU A 143 10.85 -23.47 -12.80
CA LEU A 143 12.04 -23.80 -12.03
C LEU A 143 13.30 -23.79 -12.89
N ALA A 144 13.25 -24.36 -14.10
CA ALA A 144 14.36 -24.35 -15.05
C ALA A 144 14.72 -22.91 -15.47
N ARG A 145 13.73 -22.06 -15.75
CA ARG A 145 13.97 -20.64 -16.06
C ARG A 145 14.40 -19.81 -14.85
N GLY A 146 13.85 -20.08 -13.68
CA GLY A 146 14.24 -19.42 -12.42
C GLY A 146 15.68 -19.76 -12.01
N ALA A 147 16.13 -20.98 -12.26
CA ALA A 147 17.52 -21.40 -12.10
C ALA A 147 18.45 -20.65 -13.07
N HIS A 148 18.03 -20.48 -14.33
CA HIS A 148 18.77 -19.68 -15.32
C HIS A 148 18.91 -18.19 -14.92
N VAL A 149 17.86 -17.58 -14.36
CA VAL A 149 17.89 -16.17 -13.91
C VAL A 149 18.75 -15.99 -12.65
N LYS A 150 18.73 -16.96 -11.71
CA LYS A 150 19.63 -16.95 -10.55
C LYS A 150 21.10 -17.12 -10.94
N SER A 151 21.40 -17.97 -11.92
CA SER A 151 22.76 -18.18 -12.42
C SER A 151 23.38 -16.90 -13.03
N HIS A 152 22.59 -16.10 -13.77
CA HIS A 152 23.10 -14.86 -14.37
C HIS A 152 23.31 -13.71 -13.36
N LYS A 153 22.56 -13.67 -12.24
CA LYS A 153 22.76 -12.66 -11.20
C LYS A 153 23.95 -12.93 -10.29
N GLN A 154 24.48 -14.16 -10.24
CA GLN A 154 25.61 -14.51 -9.38
C GLN A 154 26.98 -14.21 -10.02
N GLY A 155 27.03 -13.99 -11.34
CA GLY A 155 28.25 -13.62 -12.07
C GLY A 155 28.55 -12.12 -12.15
N SER A 156 27.65 -11.24 -11.68
CA SER A 156 27.81 -9.77 -11.81
C SER A 156 28.16 -9.03 -10.52
N TRP A 157 28.52 -9.76 -9.45
CA TRP A 157 28.96 -9.19 -8.15
C TRP A 157 30.45 -9.41 -7.86
N GLN A 158 31.23 -9.72 -8.89
CA GLN A 158 32.67 -9.63 -8.84
C GLN A 158 33.06 -8.53 -9.81
N TRP A 159 33.14 -7.28 -9.33
CA TRP A 159 34.01 -6.16 -9.72
C TRP A 159 33.58 -4.94 -8.90
#